data_AF-A0A0Q5KT89-F1
#
_entry.id   AF-A0A0Q5KT89-F1
#
_cell.length_a   1.000
_cell.length_b   1.000
_cell.length_c   1.000
_cell.angle_alpha   90.00
_cell.angle_beta   90.00
_cell.angle_gamma   90.00
#
_symmetry.space_group_name_H-M   'P 1'
#
loop_
_entity.id
_entity.type
_entity.pdbx_description
1 polymer ?
#
loop_
_entity_poly.entity_id
_entity_poly.type
_entity_poly.pdbx_seq_one_letter_code
_entity_poly.pdbx_strand_id
1 'polypeptide(L)'
;MSHKQALPRGSALSGPRDDLKVLEVLSSPLTLPLLERRLGQAGHRIDATRLRVLLTELQDGHFIQISELEPITYTRTALGTRLCGPCTSSSETLLSRPQEVL
;
A
#
# COMPACT_ATOMS: atom_id res chain seq x y z
N MET A 1 15.32 21.10 -11.20
CA MET A 1 14.97 20.04 -12.16
C MET A 1 14.19 18.99 -11.39
N SER A 2 12.85 19.05 -11.42
CA SER A 2 11.99 18.21 -10.58
C SER A 2 11.56 16.97 -11.33
N HIS A 3 12.17 15.82 -11.04
CA HIS A 3 11.70 14.53 -11.52
C HIS A 3 10.43 14.16 -10.75
N LYS A 4 9.27 14.60 -11.25
CA LYS A 4 7.98 14.01 -10.90
C LYS A 4 7.98 12.58 -11.43
N GLN A 5 8.29 11.64 -10.56
CA GLN A 5 8.08 10.22 -10.81
C GLN A 5 6.55 10.02 -10.84
N ALA A 6 5.95 10.21 -12.01
CA ALA A 6 4.54 9.97 -12.24
C ALA A 6 4.29 8.46 -12.14
N LEU A 7 3.22 8.05 -11.45
CA LEU A 7 2.71 6.68 -11.58
C LEU A 7 2.63 6.32 -13.06
N PRO A 8 2.94 5.06 -13.45
CA PRO A 8 2.59 4.58 -14.77
C PRO A 8 1.08 4.82 -14.97
N ARG A 9 0.75 5.70 -15.93
CA ARG A 9 -0.62 6.09 -16.31
C ARG A 9 -1.36 4.97 -17.07
N GLY A 10 -1.14 3.71 -16.71
CA GLY A 10 -1.98 2.59 -17.12
C GLY A 10 -2.69 2.12 -15.86
N SER A 11 -3.92 2.54 -15.57
CA SER A 11 -5.07 2.29 -16.41
C SER A 11 -6.13 3.38 -16.29
N ALA A 12 -6.65 3.81 -17.45
CA ALA A 12 -7.77 4.75 -17.59
C ALA A 12 -9.13 4.21 -17.06
N LEU A 13 -9.11 3.15 -16.26
CA LEU A 13 -10.30 2.45 -15.75
C LEU A 13 -10.38 2.41 -14.22
N SER A 14 -9.27 2.64 -13.50
CA SER A 14 -9.23 2.67 -12.03
C SER A 14 -9.35 4.13 -11.61
N GLY A 15 -10.32 4.48 -10.76
CA GLY A 15 -10.36 5.82 -10.22
C GLY A 15 -9.04 6.08 -9.45
N PRO A 16 -8.49 7.31 -9.46
CA PRO A 16 -7.22 7.67 -8.77
C PRO A 16 -7.31 7.58 -7.22
N ARG A 17 -8.29 6.86 -6.69
CA ARG A 17 -8.59 6.67 -5.27
C ARG A 17 -8.53 5.20 -4.87
N ASP A 18 -8.76 4.26 -5.78
CA ASP A 18 -8.83 2.82 -5.46
C ASP A 18 -7.42 2.27 -5.18
N ASP A 19 -6.45 2.67 -6.02
CA ASP A 19 -5.03 2.36 -5.91
C ASP A 19 -4.44 2.86 -4.59
N LEU A 20 -4.69 4.14 -4.26
CA LEU A 20 -4.23 4.74 -3.03
C LEU A 20 -4.87 4.08 -1.81
N LYS A 21 -6.16 3.71 -1.88
CA LYS A 21 -6.84 3.10 -0.74
C LYS A 21 -6.39 1.67 -0.49
N VAL A 22 -6.15 0.88 -1.53
CA VAL A 22 -5.57 -0.46 -1.40
C VAL A 22 -4.18 -0.38 -0.78
N LEU A 23 -3.34 0.53 -1.26
CA LEU A 23 -2.02 0.75 -0.68
C LEU A 23 -2.07 1.28 0.77
N GLU A 24 -3.04 2.12 1.12
CA GLU A 24 -3.24 2.61 2.49
C GLU A 24 -3.60 1.46 3.44
N VAL A 25 -4.50 0.57 3.01
CA VAL A 25 -4.93 -0.60 3.77
C VAL A 25 -3.82 -1.64 3.94
N LEU A 26 -2.92 -1.75 2.95
CA LEU A 26 -1.72 -2.59 2.98
C LEU A 26 -0.59 -1.98 3.85
N SER A 27 -0.91 -1.67 5.11
CA SER A 27 0.09 -1.27 6.12
C SER A 27 0.94 -2.44 6.63
N SER A 28 0.43 -3.67 6.47
CA SER A 28 1.06 -4.93 6.83
C SER A 28 0.79 -5.96 5.73
N PRO A 29 1.54 -7.09 5.68
CA PRO A 29 1.17 -8.21 4.83
C PRO A 29 -0.26 -8.68 5.13
N LEU A 30 -1.11 -8.76 4.10
CA LEU A 30 -2.50 -9.18 4.24
C LEU A 30 -2.83 -10.26 3.22
N THR A 31 -3.72 -11.18 3.58
CA THR A 31 -4.35 -12.10 2.63
C THR A 31 -5.49 -11.40 1.89
N LEU A 32 -5.89 -11.92 0.72
CA LEU A 32 -6.98 -11.34 -0.06
C LEU A 32 -8.28 -11.12 0.76
N PRO A 33 -8.76 -12.09 1.57
CA PRO A 33 -9.98 -11.90 2.37
C PRO A 33 -9.84 -10.80 3.44
N LEU A 34 -8.65 -10.66 4.04
CA LEU A 34 -8.40 -9.61 5.02
C LEU A 34 -8.32 -8.23 4.37
N LEU A 35 -7.76 -8.15 3.17
CA LEU A 35 -7.70 -6.94 2.37
C LEU A 35 -9.11 -6.46 2.01
N GLU A 36 -9.96 -7.34 1.48
CA GLU A 36 -11.36 -7.04 1.15
C GLU A 36 -12.14 -6.54 2.37
N ARG A 37 -11.97 -7.23 3.51
CA ARG A 37 -12.61 -6.84 4.77
C ARG A 37 -12.17 -5.43 5.21
N ARG A 38 -10.88 -5.12 5.16
CA ARG A 38 -10.38 -3.80 5.57
C ARG A 38 -10.80 -2.68 4.62
N LEU A 39 -10.85 -2.94 3.31
CA LEU A 39 -11.42 -1.99 2.34
C LEU A 39 -12.88 -1.68 2.66
N GLY A 40 -13.67 -2.73 2.94
CA GLY A 40 -15.06 -2.58 3.38
C GLY A 40 -15.20 -1.78 4.68
N GLN A 41 -14.36 -2.04 5.68
CA GLN A 41 -14.33 -1.28 6.94
C GLN A 41 -13.96 0.20 6.74
N ALA A 42 -13.11 0.49 5.76
CA ALA A 42 -12.76 1.85 5.39
C ALA A 42 -13.84 2.55 4.53
N GLY A 43 -15.01 1.91 4.35
CA GLY A 43 -16.10 2.44 3.53
C GLY A 43 -15.83 2.37 2.02
N HIS A 44 -14.81 1.62 1.60
CA HIS A 44 -14.39 1.50 0.21
C HIS A 44 -14.89 0.18 -0.38
N ARG A 45 -15.91 0.26 -1.24
CA ARG A 45 -16.48 -0.89 -1.93
C ARG A 45 -15.84 -1.03 -3.30
N ILE A 46 -15.10 -2.11 -3.49
CA ILE A 46 -14.50 -2.51 -4.77
C ILE A 46 -14.99 -3.92 -5.10
N ASP A 47 -15.28 -4.16 -6.38
CA ASP A 47 -15.64 -5.51 -6.86
C ASP A 47 -14.43 -6.45 -6.76
N ALA A 48 -14.65 -7.74 -6.47
CA ALA A 48 -13.57 -8.71 -6.32
C ALA A 48 -12.74 -8.86 -7.61
N THR A 49 -13.40 -8.79 -8.78
CA THR A 49 -12.71 -8.84 -10.09
C THR A 49 -11.85 -7.60 -10.27
N ARG A 50 -12.40 -6.44 -9.92
CA ARG A 50 -11.70 -5.15 -9.98
C ARG A 50 -10.49 -5.13 -9.05
N LEU A 51 -10.64 -5.62 -7.83
CA LEU A 51 -9.56 -5.70 -6.84
C LEU A 51 -8.41 -6.58 -7.34
N ARG A 52 -8.71 -7.73 -7.95
CA ARG A 52 -7.68 -8.61 -8.52
C ARG A 52 -6.88 -7.95 -9.65
N VAL A 53 -7.58 -7.28 -10.57
CA VAL A 53 -6.93 -6.51 -11.65
C VAL A 53 -6.02 -5.44 -11.04
N LEU A 54 -6.53 -4.67 -10.08
CA LEU A 54 -5.78 -3.60 -9.44
C LEU A 54 -4.54 -4.12 -8.66
N LEU A 55 -4.64 -5.26 -7.98
CA LEU A 55 -3.50 -5.90 -7.33
C LEU A 55 -2.43 -6.32 -8.34
N THR A 56 -2.84 -6.81 -9.51
CA THR A 56 -1.91 -7.15 -10.60
C THR A 56 -1.22 -5.90 -11.13
N GLU A 57 -1.97 -4.82 -11.40
CA GLU A 57 -1.43 -3.53 -11.85
C GLU A 57 -0.44 -2.93 -10.84
N LEU A 58 -0.76 -3.00 -9.54
CA LEU A 58 0.11 -2.53 -8.47
C LEU A 58 1.39 -3.38 -8.33
N GLN A 59 1.31 -4.69 -8.63
CA GLN A 59 2.47 -5.57 -8.63
C GLN A 59 3.39 -5.28 -9.83
N ASP A 60 2.82 -5.13 -11.04
CA ASP A 60 3.54 -4.72 -12.25
C ASP A 60 4.24 -3.36 -12.06
N GLY A 61 3.56 -2.43 -11.37
CA GLY A 61 4.14 -1.13 -10.99
C GLY A 61 5.14 -1.19 -9.83
N HIS A 62 5.46 -2.36 -9.30
CA HIS A 62 6.32 -2.58 -8.13
C HIS A 62 5.87 -1.85 -6.85
N PHE A 63 4.59 -1.46 -6.74
CA PHE A 63 4.02 -0.80 -5.57
C PHE A 63 3.65 -1.80 -4.47
N ILE A 64 3.33 -3.03 -4.85
CA ILE A 64 3.12 -4.15 -3.94
C ILE A 64 3.97 -5.35 -4.38
N GLN A 65 4.17 -6.27 -3.46
CA GLN A 65 4.76 -7.57 -3.67
C GLN A 65 3.75 -8.63 -3.26
N ILE A 66 3.56 -9.63 -4.12
CA ILE A 66 2.73 -10.80 -3.82
C ILE A 66 3.67 -11.93 -3.43
N SER A 67 3.43 -12.53 -2.26
CA SER A 67 4.07 -13.76 -1.84
C SER A 67 3.13 -14.92 -2.18
N GLU A 68 3.55 -15.76 -3.12
CA GLU A 68 2.80 -16.95 -3.56
C GLU A 68 2.91 -18.12 -2.57
N LEU A 69 3.70 -17.97 -1.50
CA LEU A 69 3.72 -18.92 -0.38
C LEU A 69 2.35 -18.93 0.31
N GLU A 70 1.78 -20.11 0.55
CA GLU A 70 0.49 -20.21 1.23
C GLU A 70 0.60 -19.84 2.73
N PRO A 71 -0.29 -18.98 3.24
CA PRO A 71 -1.36 -18.29 2.51
C PRO A 71 -0.82 -17.13 1.67
N ILE A 72 -1.36 -16.96 0.45
CA ILE A 72 -0.96 -15.88 -0.45
C ILE A 72 -1.14 -14.53 0.25
N THR A 73 -0.05 -13.76 0.34
CA THR A 73 -0.04 -12.45 1.01
C THR A 73 0.39 -11.33 0.07
N TYR A 74 -0.20 -10.16 0.28
CA TYR A 74 0.06 -8.93 -0.44
C TYR A 74 0.75 -7.97 0.53
N THR A 75 1.92 -7.46 0.13
CA THR A 75 2.74 -6.57 0.96
C THR A 75 3.05 -5.31 0.20
N ARG A 76 2.89 -4.14 0.84
CA ARG A 76 3.27 -2.86 0.24
C ARG A 76 4.79 -2.71 0.19
N THR A 77 5.32 -2.26 -0.94
CA THR A 77 6.76 -2.00 -1.10
C THR A 77 7.12 -0.59 -0.61
N ALA A 78 8.42 -0.29 -0.61
CA ALA A 78 8.91 1.08 -0.36
C ALA A 78 8.38 2.08 -1.40
N LEU A 79 8.19 1.66 -2.66
CA LEU A 79 7.60 2.51 -3.71
C LEU A 79 6.12 2.79 -3.43
N GLY A 80 5.34 1.77 -3.04
CA GLY A 80 3.95 1.95 -2.62
C GLY A 80 3.81 2.87 -1.40
N THR A 81 4.75 2.79 -0.46
CA THR A 81 4.77 3.67 0.73
C THR A 81 5.07 5.12 0.37
N ARG A 82 5.94 5.38 -0.62
CA ARG A 82 6.19 6.74 -1.13
C ARG A 82 4.96 7.33 -1.83
N LEU A 83 4.12 6.47 -2.41
CA LEU A 83 2.90 6.88 -3.11
C LEU A 83 1.80 7.39 -2.17
N CYS A 84 1.56 6.67 -1.07
CA CYS A 84 0.57 7.03 -0.07
C CYS A 84 1.08 8.08 0.93
N GLY A 85 2.36 8.45 0.86
CA GLY A 85 3.05 9.15 1.94
C GLY A 85 3.28 8.23 3.15
N PRO A 86 4.09 8.66 4.14
CA PRO A 86 4.17 7.94 5.38
C PRO A 86 2.76 7.82 5.96
N CYS A 87 2.26 6.60 6.14
CA CYS A 87 1.15 6.38 7.06
C CYS A 87 1.70 6.83 8.42
N THR A 88 1.47 8.08 8.79
CA THR A 88 1.73 8.58 10.13
C THR A 88 0.73 7.90 11.05
N SER A 89 0.99 6.63 11.35
CA SER A 89 0.65 6.10 12.65
C SER A 89 1.59 6.83 13.60
N SER A 90 1.14 8.02 14.02
CA SER A 90 1.72 8.73 15.14
C SER A 90 1.50 7.84 16.37
N SER A 91 2.43 6.94 16.60
CA SER A 91 2.77 6.47 17.93
C SER A 91 4.22 6.82 18.12
N GLU A 92 4.42 7.71 19.08
CA GLU A 92 5.65 8.32 19.51
C GLU A 92 6.82 7.33 19.58
N THR A 93 8.00 7.81 19.17
CA THR A 93 9.20 7.56 19.97
C THR A 93 10.00 8.86 19.99
N LEU A 94 9.56 9.72 20.91
CA LEU A 94 10.47 10.41 21.82
C LEU A 94 11.54 9.44 22.35
N LEU A 95 12.77 9.93 22.51
CA LEU A 95 14.00 9.28 23.02
C LEU A 95 14.73 8.38 21.99
N SER A 96 16.05 8.50 21.77
CA SER A 96 17.12 8.90 22.69
C SER A 96 18.25 9.64 21.95
N ARG A 97 18.51 10.91 22.31
CA ARG A 97 19.89 11.44 22.20
C ARG A 97 20.74 10.73 23.26
N PRO A 98 21.99 10.36 22.98
CA PRO A 98 22.77 9.50 23.86
C PRO A 98 23.05 10.17 25.21
N GLN A 99 22.84 9.45 26.32
CA GLN A 99 23.43 9.77 27.61
C GLN A 99 24.88 9.24 27.65
N GLU A 100 25.76 10.12 28.14
CA GLU A 100 27.13 9.93 28.68
C GLU A 100 28.24 9.39 27.76
N VAL A 101 29.38 10.09 27.74
CA VAL A 101 30.54 9.82 28.62
C VAL A 101 31.61 10.92 28.44
N LEU A 102 32.10 11.44 29.59
CA LEU A 102 33.21 12.38 29.86
C LEU A 102 32.93 13.90 29.82
#